data_AF-A0A812J0D6-F1
#
_entry.id   AF-A0A812J0D6-F1
#
_cell.length_a   1.000
_cell.length_b   1.000
_cell.length_c   1.000
_cell.angle_alpha   90.00
_cell.angle_beta   90.00
_cell.angle_gamma   90.00
#
_symmetry.space_group_name_H-M   'P 1'
#
loop_
_entity.id
_entity.type
_entity.pdbx_description
1 polymer ?
#
loop_
_entity_poly.entity_id
_entity_poly.type
_entity_poly.pdbx_seq_one_letter_code
_entity_poly.pdbx_strand_id
1 'polypeptide(L)'
;MGGWADDQEANTTLQLAKDAVKNLQLDMDMDEAFVPGIRRGYLVVPYGPRNRESDGNMHGRLTSAIQKVRKAHQATGALNPDGQPKHLWLAYSQTPERRKRARYAGKVKRLLLEQGAEKEDLQVEFATGTLWYKGRRIASATAPAPQGQATTKSALGWLDSEAVANYTNKSKDAIVAAWHVLFDPLMQQ
;
A
#
# COMPACT_ATOMS: atom_id res chain seq x y z
N MET A 1 -2.58 -6.74 -11.51
CA MET A 1 -1.94 -7.80 -12.32
C MET A 1 -0.53 -7.34 -12.63
N GLY A 2 0.46 -8.21 -12.56
CA GLY A 2 1.85 -7.81 -12.78
C GLY A 2 2.78 -8.99 -13.00
N GLY A 3 4.07 -8.69 -13.05
CA GLY A 3 5.13 -9.66 -13.31
C GLY A 3 6.02 -9.24 -14.48
N TRP A 4 5.76 -8.11 -15.13
CA TRP A 4 6.61 -7.58 -16.21
C TRP A 4 7.78 -6.76 -15.67
N ALA A 5 8.63 -6.25 -16.57
CA ALA A 5 9.79 -5.46 -16.18
C ALA A 5 9.37 -4.14 -15.50
N ASP A 6 10.11 -3.72 -14.47
CA ASP A 6 9.69 -2.62 -13.60
C ASP A 6 9.69 -1.26 -14.30
N ASP A 7 10.51 -1.12 -15.35
CA ASP A 7 10.67 0.07 -16.19
C ASP A 7 9.93 -0.03 -17.54
N GLN A 8 9.09 -1.05 -17.72
CA GLN A 8 8.35 -1.28 -18.96
C GLN A 8 7.34 -0.17 -19.23
N GLU A 9 7.23 0.26 -20.49
CA GLU A 9 6.27 1.26 -20.92
C GLU A 9 4.82 0.84 -20.62
N ALA A 10 4.02 1.78 -20.12
CA ALA A 10 2.62 1.57 -19.75
C ALA A 10 1.78 0.92 -20.86
N ASN A 11 1.88 1.42 -22.09
CA ASN A 11 1.11 0.88 -23.22
C ASN A 11 1.48 -0.59 -23.50
N THR A 12 2.78 -0.90 -23.45
CA THR A 12 3.29 -2.26 -23.64
C THR A 12 2.80 -3.18 -22.52
N THR A 13 2.89 -2.76 -21.26
CA THR A 13 2.37 -3.53 -20.12
C THR A 13 0.86 -3.78 -20.23
N LEU A 14 0.10 -2.76 -20.64
CA LEU A 14 -1.35 -2.89 -20.83
C LEU A 14 -1.69 -3.89 -21.94
N GLN A 15 -0.97 -3.85 -23.06
CA GLN A 15 -1.18 -4.78 -24.17
C GLN A 15 -0.86 -6.22 -23.77
N LEU A 16 0.31 -6.46 -23.16
CA LEU A 16 0.68 -7.81 -22.69
C LEU A 16 -0.31 -8.37 -21.66
N ALA A 17 -0.89 -7.49 -20.83
CA ALA A 17 -1.91 -7.91 -19.87
C ALA A 17 -3.22 -8.30 -20.55
N LYS A 18 -3.67 -7.54 -21.56
CA LYS A 18 -4.84 -7.89 -22.37
C LYS A 18 -4.62 -9.23 -23.07
N ASP A 19 -3.44 -9.45 -23.62
CA ASP A 19 -3.08 -10.73 -24.26
C ASP A 19 -3.07 -11.88 -23.25
N ALA A 20 -2.51 -11.67 -22.06
CA ALA A 20 -2.52 -12.69 -21.01
C ALA A 20 -3.93 -13.02 -20.50
N VAL A 21 -4.80 -12.03 -20.33
CA VAL A 21 -6.22 -12.22 -19.96
C VAL A 21 -6.95 -13.07 -21.02
N LYS A 22 -6.73 -12.76 -22.30
CA LYS A 22 -7.30 -13.50 -23.42
C LYS A 22 -6.78 -14.94 -23.50
N ASN A 23 -5.45 -15.12 -23.41
CA ASN A 23 -4.80 -16.42 -23.53
C ASN A 23 -5.14 -17.38 -22.38
N LEU A 24 -5.24 -16.85 -21.16
CA LEU A 24 -5.62 -17.63 -19.97
C LEU A 24 -7.14 -17.72 -19.79
N GLN A 25 -7.92 -17.14 -20.70
CA GLN A 25 -9.38 -17.10 -20.66
C GLN A 25 -9.88 -16.66 -19.27
N LEU A 26 -9.32 -15.53 -18.78
CA LEU A 26 -9.71 -14.96 -17.50
C LEU A 26 -11.01 -14.18 -17.68
N ASP A 27 -11.93 -14.39 -16.74
CA ASP A 27 -13.22 -13.69 -16.73
C ASP A 27 -13.08 -12.29 -16.09
N MET A 28 -12.32 -11.44 -16.77
CA MET A 28 -11.98 -10.09 -16.34
C MET A 28 -12.29 -9.08 -17.43
N ASP A 29 -12.86 -7.95 -17.02
CA ASP A 29 -13.05 -6.80 -17.88
C ASP A 29 -11.78 -5.93 -17.84
N MET A 30 -11.24 -5.58 -19.01
CA MET A 30 -9.99 -4.84 -19.16
C MET A 30 -10.19 -3.46 -19.79
N ASP A 31 -11.44 -3.02 -19.97
CA ASP A 31 -11.76 -1.75 -20.63
C ASP A 31 -11.28 -0.56 -19.81
N GLU A 32 -11.46 -0.61 -18.49
CA GLU A 32 -10.98 0.41 -17.55
C GLU A 32 -9.60 0.09 -16.94
N ALA A 33 -8.90 -0.93 -17.45
CA ALA A 33 -7.59 -1.30 -16.94
C ALA A 33 -6.55 -0.21 -17.24
N PHE A 34 -5.73 0.13 -16.24
CA PHE A 34 -4.73 1.19 -16.38
C PHE A 34 -3.43 0.87 -15.67
N VAL A 35 -2.34 1.45 -16.18
CA VAL A 35 -1.01 1.37 -15.58
C VAL A 35 -0.77 2.65 -14.75
N PRO A 36 -0.43 2.54 -13.45
CA PRO A 36 -0.20 3.72 -12.61
C PRO A 36 1.17 4.35 -12.89
N GLY A 37 1.20 5.26 -13.88
CA GLY A 37 2.37 6.02 -14.29
C GLY A 37 2.83 5.66 -15.71
N ILE A 38 3.93 6.30 -16.15
CA ILE A 38 4.44 6.18 -17.52
C ILE A 38 5.11 4.82 -17.76
N ARG A 39 5.77 4.27 -16.73
CA ARG A 39 6.50 2.99 -16.79
C ARG A 39 6.28 2.18 -15.53
N ARG A 40 5.70 0.99 -15.67
CA ARG A 40 5.50 0.00 -14.60
C ARG A 40 5.33 -1.40 -15.17
N GLY A 41 5.85 -2.40 -14.46
CA GLY A 41 5.64 -3.83 -14.73
C GLY A 41 4.33 -4.42 -14.18
N TYR A 42 3.35 -3.57 -13.87
CA TYR A 42 2.04 -3.98 -13.36
C TYR A 42 0.95 -2.96 -13.72
N LEU A 43 -0.30 -3.42 -13.68
CA LEU A 43 -1.50 -2.61 -13.88
C LEU A 43 -2.55 -2.87 -12.81
N VAL A 44 -3.51 -1.96 -12.75
CA VAL A 44 -4.72 -2.05 -11.93
C VAL A 44 -5.91 -2.26 -12.86
N VAL A 45 -6.76 -3.21 -12.46
CA VAL A 45 -8.02 -3.49 -13.16
C VAL A 45 -9.12 -3.12 -12.18
N PRO A 46 -9.91 -2.06 -12.44
CA PRO A 46 -11.13 -1.77 -11.71
C PRO A 46 -12.05 -2.99 -11.74
N TYR A 47 -12.73 -3.23 -10.63
CA TYR A 47 -13.56 -4.41 -10.49
C TYR A 47 -14.77 -4.08 -9.64
N GLY A 48 -15.92 -4.58 -10.07
CA GLY A 48 -17.20 -4.42 -9.39
C GLY A 48 -18.19 -5.49 -9.83
N PRO A 49 -19.37 -5.53 -9.18
CA PRO A 49 -20.41 -6.47 -9.55
C PRO A 49 -20.92 -6.12 -10.95
N ARG A 50 -21.03 -7.12 -11.83
CA ARG A 50 -21.73 -6.99 -13.11
C ARG A 50 -23.22 -6.80 -12.87
N ASN A 51 -23.94 -6.35 -13.90
CA ASN A 51 -25.40 -6.25 -13.85
C ASN A 51 -26.02 -7.58 -13.40
N ARG A 52 -26.73 -7.55 -12.26
CA ARG A 52 -27.37 -8.72 -11.61
C ARG A 52 -26.40 -9.78 -11.07
N GLU A 53 -25.12 -9.47 -10.92
CA GLU A 53 -24.15 -10.32 -10.22
C GLU A 53 -24.24 -10.08 -8.71
N SER A 54 -24.26 -11.16 -7.91
CA SER A 54 -24.15 -11.04 -6.45
C SER A 54 -22.70 -10.87 -6.03
N ASP A 55 -22.46 -10.29 -4.85
CA ASP A 55 -21.11 -10.15 -4.30
C ASP A 55 -20.37 -11.48 -4.20
N GLY A 56 -21.07 -12.57 -3.86
CA GLY A 56 -20.50 -13.92 -3.81
C GLY A 56 -20.02 -14.42 -5.18
N ASN A 57 -20.82 -14.21 -6.22
CA ASN A 57 -20.45 -14.58 -7.60
C ASN A 57 -19.27 -13.75 -8.10
N MET A 58 -19.30 -12.45 -7.78
CA MET A 58 -18.20 -11.53 -8.05
C MET A 58 -16.91 -12.00 -7.35
N HIS A 59 -16.94 -12.36 -6.07
CA HIS A 59 -15.75 -12.88 -5.37
C HIS A 59 -15.27 -14.22 -5.93
N GLY A 60 -16.21 -15.09 -6.33
CA GLY A 60 -15.91 -16.38 -6.97
C GLY A 60 -15.18 -16.21 -8.30
N ARG A 61 -15.65 -15.29 -9.16
CA ARG A 61 -15.03 -14.95 -10.44
C ARG A 61 -13.59 -14.46 -10.28
N LEU A 62 -13.34 -13.53 -9.35
CA LEU A 62 -12.00 -13.00 -9.10
C LEU A 62 -11.07 -14.04 -8.48
N THR A 63 -11.58 -14.86 -7.56
CA THR A 63 -10.81 -15.96 -6.96
C THR A 63 -10.42 -17.00 -8.00
N SER A 64 -11.34 -17.37 -8.90
CA SER A 64 -11.07 -18.26 -10.03
C SER A 64 -9.99 -17.70 -10.96
N ALA A 65 -10.07 -16.40 -11.30
CA ALA A 65 -9.05 -15.74 -12.12
C ALA A 65 -7.66 -15.77 -11.45
N ILE A 66 -7.58 -15.46 -10.15
CA ILE A 66 -6.31 -15.51 -9.39
C ILE A 66 -5.73 -16.92 -9.39
N GLN A 67 -6.56 -17.93 -9.14
CA GLN A 67 -6.14 -19.33 -9.16
C GLN A 67 -5.65 -19.78 -10.54
N LYS A 68 -6.34 -19.38 -11.62
CA LYS A 68 -5.93 -19.66 -13.00
C LYS A 68 -4.55 -19.07 -13.31
N VAL A 69 -4.32 -17.79 -12.98
CA VAL A 69 -3.01 -17.15 -13.18
C VAL A 69 -1.93 -17.86 -12.38
N ARG A 70 -2.19 -18.15 -11.10
CA ARG A 70 -1.24 -18.86 -10.25
C ARG A 70 -0.90 -20.25 -10.77
N LYS A 71 -1.89 -20.99 -11.28
CA LYS A 71 -1.71 -22.34 -11.85
C LYS A 71 -0.98 -22.31 -13.19
N ALA A 72 -1.22 -21.29 -14.02
CA ALA A 72 -0.55 -21.14 -15.30
C ALA A 72 0.96 -20.92 -15.15
N HIS A 73 1.38 -20.30 -14.04
CA HIS A 73 2.80 -20.07 -13.70
C HIS A 73 3.59 -19.54 -14.91
N GLN A 74 2.98 -18.61 -15.64
CA GLN A 74 3.50 -18.12 -16.91
C GLN A 74 4.64 -17.14 -16.65
N ALA A 75 5.84 -17.45 -17.16
CA ALA A 75 6.96 -16.53 -17.16
C ALA A 75 6.67 -15.34 -18.10
N THR A 76 7.02 -14.13 -17.68
CA THR A 76 6.78 -12.89 -18.44
C THR A 76 8.00 -12.44 -19.25
N GLY A 77 9.10 -13.18 -19.16
CA GLY A 77 10.39 -12.83 -19.79
C GLY A 77 11.22 -11.79 -19.03
N ALA A 78 10.64 -11.14 -18.00
CA ALA A 78 11.40 -10.30 -17.09
C ALA A 78 12.11 -11.14 -16.03
N LEU A 79 13.22 -10.61 -15.49
CA LEU A 79 13.96 -11.24 -14.41
C LEU A 79 13.78 -10.47 -13.11
N ASN A 80 13.79 -11.20 -12.00
CA ASN A 80 13.95 -10.66 -10.67
C ASN A 80 15.40 -10.23 -10.44
N PRO A 81 15.69 -9.41 -9.40
CA PRO A 81 17.07 -9.04 -9.05
C PRO A 81 17.99 -10.22 -8.74
N ASP A 82 17.41 -11.36 -8.35
CA ASP A 82 18.13 -12.63 -8.10
C ASP A 82 18.36 -13.46 -9.39
N GLY A 83 17.98 -12.95 -10.56
CA GLY A 83 18.12 -13.61 -11.85
C GLY A 83 17.03 -14.65 -12.15
N GLN A 84 16.06 -14.88 -11.27
CA GLN A 84 14.95 -15.80 -11.53
C GLN A 84 13.91 -15.18 -12.46
N PRO A 85 13.23 -15.96 -13.31
CA PRO A 85 12.13 -15.46 -14.11
C PRO A 85 11.00 -14.88 -13.25
N LYS A 86 10.56 -13.67 -13.58
CA LYS A 86 9.31 -13.13 -13.08
C LYS A 86 8.15 -13.90 -13.70
N HIS A 87 7.18 -14.21 -12.86
CA HIS A 87 5.96 -14.89 -13.25
C HIS A 87 4.78 -13.95 -13.15
N LEU A 88 3.81 -14.15 -14.04
CA LEU A 88 2.56 -13.43 -14.03
C LEU A 88 1.83 -13.67 -12.71
N TRP A 89 1.38 -12.60 -12.09
CA TRP A 89 0.60 -12.66 -10.86
C TRP A 89 -0.63 -11.76 -10.91
N LEU A 90 -1.65 -12.19 -10.20
CA LEU A 90 -2.89 -11.45 -9.97
C LEU A 90 -3.21 -11.49 -8.49
N ALA A 91 -3.54 -10.33 -7.93
CA ALA A 91 -3.86 -10.19 -6.51
C ALA A 91 -4.90 -9.09 -6.32
N TYR A 92 -5.66 -9.19 -5.23
CA TYR A 92 -6.57 -8.15 -4.79
C TYR A 92 -5.79 -6.86 -4.50
N SER A 93 -6.29 -5.73 -5.01
CA SER A 93 -5.80 -4.44 -4.53
C SER A 93 -6.23 -4.25 -3.07
N GLN A 94 -5.39 -3.60 -2.27
CA GLN A 94 -5.80 -3.20 -0.92
C GLN A 94 -6.94 -2.19 -1.00
N THR A 95 -7.94 -2.28 -0.12
CA THR A 95 -9.07 -1.32 -0.09
C THR A 95 -8.58 0.12 0.12
N PRO A 96 -9.34 1.14 -0.32
CA PRO A 96 -9.00 2.55 -0.08
C PRO A 96 -8.65 2.87 1.37
N GLU A 97 -9.40 2.30 2.33
CA GLU A 97 -9.21 2.46 3.77
C GLU A 97 -7.87 1.86 4.20
N ARG A 98 -7.55 0.64 3.74
CA ARG A 98 -6.27 0.00 4.05
C ARG A 98 -5.10 0.76 3.44
N ARG A 99 -5.26 1.34 2.24
CA ARG A 99 -4.25 2.22 1.62
C ARG A 99 -4.07 3.51 2.43
N LYS A 100 -5.14 4.13 2.93
CA LYS A 100 -5.06 5.29 3.84
C LYS A 100 -4.27 4.96 5.10
N ARG A 101 -4.53 3.81 5.74
CA ARG A 101 -3.80 3.33 6.94
C ARG A 101 -2.32 3.06 6.65
N ALA A 102 -2.02 2.40 5.53
CA ALA A 102 -0.64 2.13 5.14
C ALA A 102 0.13 3.43 4.85
N ARG A 103 -0.50 4.41 4.18
CA ARG A 103 0.09 5.74 3.96
C ARG A 103 0.33 6.50 5.26
N TYR A 104 -0.63 6.45 6.18
CA TYR A 104 -0.46 7.00 7.52
C TYR A 104 0.78 6.41 8.19
N ALA A 105 0.88 5.08 8.27
CA ALA A 105 2.04 4.43 8.86
C ALA A 105 3.36 4.78 8.18
N GLY A 106 3.38 4.88 6.84
CA GLY A 106 4.54 5.32 6.09
C GLY A 106 4.98 6.75 6.45
N LYS A 107 4.03 7.68 6.57
CA LYS A 107 4.30 9.06 6.98
C LYS A 107 4.83 9.15 8.42
N VAL A 108 4.22 8.44 9.37
CA VAL A 108 4.70 8.43 10.76
C VAL A 108 6.07 7.77 10.86
N LYS A 109 6.30 6.65 10.16
CA LYS A 109 7.62 6.01 10.09
C LYS A 109 8.68 6.99 9.58
N ARG A 110 8.37 7.72 8.50
CA ARG A 110 9.25 8.74 7.92
C ARG A 110 9.58 9.83 8.95
N LEU A 111 8.56 10.37 9.61
CA LEU A 111 8.73 11.37 10.68
C LEU A 111 9.70 10.86 11.73
N LEU A 112 9.49 9.65 12.26
CA LEU A 112 10.33 9.11 13.32
C LEU A 112 11.79 9.01 12.90
N LEU A 113 12.06 8.46 11.72
CA LEU A 113 13.42 8.33 11.19
C LEU A 113 14.06 9.70 10.96
N GLU A 114 13.33 10.68 10.42
CA GLU A 114 13.82 12.06 10.21
C GLU A 114 14.11 12.78 11.55
N GLN A 115 13.42 12.41 12.62
CA GLN A 115 13.66 12.95 13.96
C GLN A 115 14.78 12.22 14.73
N GLY A 116 15.38 11.17 14.14
CA GLY A 116 16.50 10.43 14.74
C GLY A 116 16.09 9.19 15.52
N ALA A 117 14.93 8.60 15.22
CA ALA A 117 14.57 7.29 15.75
C ALA A 117 15.41 6.18 15.11
N GLU A 118 15.87 5.23 15.92
CA GLU A 118 16.61 4.06 15.44
C GLU A 118 15.66 3.10 14.73
N LYS A 119 16.11 2.58 13.58
CA LYS A 119 15.25 1.75 12.72
C LYS A 119 14.98 0.38 13.37
N GLU A 120 15.92 -0.12 14.14
CA GLU A 120 15.91 -1.43 14.80
C GLU A 120 14.85 -1.49 15.91
N ASP A 121 14.64 -0.37 16.60
CA ASP A 121 13.64 -0.21 17.67
C ASP A 121 12.23 0.10 17.14
N LEU A 122 12.10 0.29 15.82
CA LEU A 122 10.86 0.71 15.18
C LEU A 122 10.11 -0.46 14.56
N GLN A 123 8.92 -0.72 15.10
CA GLN A 123 8.01 -1.74 14.59
C GLN A 123 6.80 -1.07 13.93
N VAL A 124 6.48 -1.48 12.71
CA VAL A 124 5.42 -0.86 11.90
C VAL A 124 4.48 -1.93 11.37
N GLU A 125 3.21 -1.83 11.76
CA GLU A 125 2.13 -2.64 11.21
C GLU A 125 1.30 -1.80 10.23
N PHE A 126 1.59 -1.91 8.94
CA PHE A 126 0.93 -1.12 7.89
C PHE A 126 -0.57 -1.41 7.75
N ALA A 127 -1.02 -2.62 8.11
CA ALA A 127 -2.42 -3.01 7.96
C ALA A 127 -3.37 -2.21 8.89
N THR A 128 -2.95 -1.99 10.13
CA THR A 128 -3.68 -1.21 11.15
C THR A 128 -3.19 0.23 11.23
N GLY A 129 -2.07 0.55 10.59
CA GLY A 129 -1.45 1.86 10.70
C GLY A 129 -0.82 2.09 12.08
N THR A 130 -0.41 1.02 12.78
CA THR A 130 0.10 1.09 14.15
C THR A 130 1.61 1.04 14.17
N LEU A 131 2.21 1.87 15.02
CA LEU A 131 3.65 1.94 15.21
C LEU A 131 4.00 1.80 16.69
N TRP A 132 5.04 1.02 16.93
CA TRP A 132 5.67 0.89 18.22
C TRP A 132 7.12 1.32 18.10
N TYR A 133 7.60 2.07 19.09
CA TYR A 133 8.99 2.45 19.22
C TYR A 133 9.47 2.11 20.61
N LYS A 134 10.60 1.39 20.72
CA LYS A 134 11.14 0.89 21.99
C LYS A 134 10.09 0.12 22.81
N GLY A 135 9.29 -0.70 22.14
CA GLY A 135 8.23 -1.53 22.75
C GLY A 135 6.94 -0.79 23.14
N ARG A 136 6.88 0.54 23.04
CA ARG A 136 5.66 1.33 23.34
C ARG A 136 4.93 1.71 22.06
N ARG A 137 3.60 1.56 22.07
CA ARG A 137 2.75 2.05 20.96
C ARG A 137 2.73 3.57 20.98
N ILE A 138 3.27 4.17 19.92
CA ILE A 138 3.39 5.63 19.79
C ILE A 138 2.41 6.21 18.77
N ALA A 139 1.85 5.40 17.87
CA ALA A 139 0.87 5.87 16.91
C ALA A 139 -0.09 4.76 16.48
N SER A 140 -1.32 5.14 16.11
CA SER A 140 -2.25 4.22 15.46
C SER A 140 -3.31 4.96 14.63
N ALA A 141 -3.74 4.31 13.55
CA ALA A 141 -4.90 4.72 12.74
C ALA A 141 -6.21 4.01 13.14
N THR A 142 -6.14 2.95 13.94
CA THR A 142 -7.31 2.15 14.31
C THR A 142 -7.50 2.00 15.82
N ALA A 143 -6.42 1.93 16.59
CA ALA A 143 -6.53 1.83 18.04
C ALA A 143 -6.86 3.21 18.65
N PRO A 144 -7.63 3.26 19.75
CA PRO A 144 -7.87 4.50 20.46
C PRO A 144 -6.56 5.07 21.04
N ALA A 145 -6.48 6.39 21.09
CA ALA A 145 -5.40 7.09 21.80
C ALA A 145 -5.47 6.77 23.30
N PRO A 146 -4.34 6.52 23.97
CA PRO A 146 -4.30 6.33 25.42
C PRO A 146 -4.88 7.55 26.15
N GLN A 147 -5.73 7.33 27.15
CA GLN A 147 -6.29 8.42 27.96
C GLN A 147 -5.19 9.09 28.79
N GLY A 148 -5.23 10.43 28.86
CA GLY A 148 -4.28 11.22 29.65
C GLY A 148 -2.92 11.51 29.00
N GLN A 149 -2.68 11.06 27.75
CA GLN A 149 -1.43 11.33 27.03
C GLN A 149 -1.60 12.47 26.01
N ALA A 150 -0.56 13.31 25.88
CA ALA A 150 -0.52 14.40 24.92
C ALA A 150 -0.33 13.87 23.49
N THR A 151 -1.45 13.48 22.88
CA THR A 151 -1.48 12.96 21.50
C THR A 151 -1.81 14.05 20.48
N THR A 152 -1.04 14.10 19.41
CA THR A 152 -1.33 14.90 18.21
C THR A 152 -2.22 14.07 17.29
N LYS A 153 -3.30 14.67 16.78
CA LYS A 153 -4.31 13.97 15.98
C LYS A 153 -4.31 14.45 14.53
N SER A 154 -4.71 13.56 13.63
CA SER A 154 -5.05 13.85 12.24
C SER A 154 -6.38 13.18 11.90
N ALA A 155 -6.90 13.44 10.70
CA ALA A 155 -8.08 12.75 10.18
C ALA A 155 -7.90 11.21 10.05
N LEU A 156 -6.66 10.71 10.08
CA LEU A 156 -6.35 9.30 9.86
C LEU A 156 -5.87 8.55 11.10
N GLY A 157 -5.47 9.24 12.16
CA GLY A 157 -4.86 8.60 13.34
C GLY A 157 -4.22 9.59 14.31
N TRP A 158 -3.58 9.06 15.34
CA TRP A 158 -2.93 9.83 16.40
C TRP A 158 -1.47 9.42 16.61
N LEU A 159 -0.66 10.37 17.10
CA LEU A 159 0.74 10.22 17.49
C LEU A 159 0.96 10.73 18.91
N ASP A 160 1.63 9.95 19.75
CA ASP A 160 2.15 10.37 21.05
C ASP A 160 3.39 11.25 20.86
N SER A 161 3.16 12.53 20.60
CA SER A 161 4.21 13.52 20.31
C SER A 161 5.21 13.67 21.45
N GLU A 162 4.76 13.49 22.70
CA GLU A 162 5.59 13.63 23.89
C GLU A 162 6.52 12.43 24.05
N ALA A 163 6.00 11.20 23.88
CA ALA A 163 6.85 10.03 23.88
C ALA A 163 7.92 10.10 22.78
N VAL A 164 7.54 10.51 21.57
CA VAL A 164 8.48 10.66 20.45
C VAL A 164 9.55 11.71 20.75
N ALA A 165 9.16 12.87 21.29
CA ALA A 165 10.08 13.93 21.68
C ALA A 165 11.12 13.43 22.70
N ASN A 166 10.66 12.74 23.75
CA ASN A 166 11.52 12.16 24.78
C ASN A 166 12.48 11.11 24.21
N TYR A 167 11.98 10.27 23.31
CA TYR A 167 12.74 9.18 22.71
C TYR A 167 13.79 9.63 21.69
N THR A 168 13.56 10.75 21.02
CA THR A 168 14.43 11.31 19.97
C THR A 168 15.29 12.48 20.48
N ASN A 169 15.15 12.84 21.76
CA ASN A 169 15.79 14.02 22.36
C ASN A 169 15.52 15.31 21.56
N LYS A 170 14.27 15.48 21.12
CA LYS A 170 13.77 16.65 20.38
C LYS A 170 12.72 17.38 21.21
N SER A 171 12.46 18.64 20.90
CA SER A 171 11.33 19.35 21.49
C SER A 171 10.01 18.80 20.93
N LYS A 172 8.97 18.76 21.77
CA LYS A 172 7.61 18.40 21.34
C LYS A 172 7.14 19.27 20.18
N ASP A 173 7.44 20.56 20.22
CA ASP A 173 7.06 21.51 19.16
C ASP A 173 7.71 21.16 17.81
N ALA A 174 8.95 20.67 17.80
CA ALA A 174 9.61 20.20 16.57
C ALA A 174 8.90 18.96 16.00
N ILE A 175 8.49 18.02 16.85
CA ILE A 175 7.72 16.83 16.43
C ILE A 175 6.37 17.22 15.86
N VAL A 176 5.67 18.15 16.52
CA VAL A 176 4.35 18.65 16.08
C VAL A 176 4.48 19.43 14.78
N ALA A 177 5.51 20.28 14.62
CA ALA A 177 5.76 20.97 13.37
C ALA A 177 6.04 19.99 12.20
N ALA A 178 6.88 18.98 12.41
CA ALA A 178 7.15 17.94 11.41
C ALA A 178 5.88 17.13 11.07
N TRP A 179 5.02 16.90 12.05
CA TRP A 179 3.71 16.26 11.83
C TRP A 179 2.82 17.10 10.92
N HIS A 180 2.69 18.40 11.19
CA HIS A 180 1.85 19.29 10.39
C HIS A 180 2.29 19.34 8.92
N VAL A 181 3.60 19.37 8.63
CA VAL A 181 4.12 19.27 7.25
C VAL A 181 3.63 17.98 6.55
N LEU A 182 3.56 16.86 7.29
CA LEU A 182 3.18 15.57 6.72
C LEU A 182 1.67 15.32 6.66
N PHE A 183 0.85 16.03 7.43
CA PHE A 183 -0.57 15.72 7.55
C PHE A 183 -1.52 16.89 7.25
N ASP A 184 -1.04 18.14 7.23
CA ASP A 184 -1.86 19.28 6.82
C ASP A 184 -1.83 19.48 5.31
N PRO A 185 -2.99 19.49 4.63
CA PRO A 185 -3.08 19.71 3.19
C PRO A 185 -2.51 21.06 2.73
N LEU A 186 -2.54 22.07 3.60
CA LEU A 186 -2.09 23.43 3.29
C LEU A 186 -0.57 23.58 3.27
N MET A 187 0.17 22.65 3.88
CA MET A 187 1.64 22.69 3.97
C MET A 187 2.31 21.72 2.97
N GLN A 188 1.53 21.11 2.06
CA GLN A 188 1.98 20.14 1.05
C GLN A 188 2.02 20.71 -0.38
N GLN A 189 1.93 22.03 -0.53
CA GLN A 189 2.05 22.74 -1.82
C GLN A 189 3.51 22.89 -2.25
#